data_AF-A0A8B8MZC9-F1
#
_entry.id   AF-A0A8B8MZC9-F1
#
_cell.length_a   1.000
_cell.length_b   1.000
_cell.length_c   1.000
_cell.angle_alpha   90.00
_cell.angle_beta   90.00
_cell.angle_gamma   90.00
#
_symmetry.space_group_name_H-M   'P 1'
#
loop_
_entity.id
_entity.type
_entity.pdbx_description
1 polymer ?
#
loop_
_entity_poly.entity_id
_entity_poly.type
_entity_poly.pdbx_seq_one_letter_code
_entity_poly.pdbx_strand_id
1 'polypeptide(L)'
;MYGFEALTFNIHGGFLEAIVRGHRASLLTAADYNNLCQCETLDDIKMHLSATEYGPYLQNEPSPLHTTTIVEKCTLKLVDEYKQMLCQATEPLSTFLEYITYGHMIDNVVLIVTGTLHERDVQELLEKCHPLGMFDR
;
A
#
# COMPACT_ATOMS: atom_id res chain seq x y z
N MET A 1 27.99 -12.09 9.11
CA MET A 1 26.93 -12.65 8.24
C MET A 1 27.43 -12.48 6.81
N TYR A 2 28.27 -13.41 6.34
CA TYR A 2 29.13 -13.21 5.16
C TYR A 2 29.06 -14.42 4.20
N GLY A 3 28.78 -14.15 2.92
CA GLY A 3 29.22 -14.94 1.77
C GLY A 3 28.29 -16.06 1.26
N PHE A 4 27.81 -16.95 2.13
CA PHE A 4 27.09 -18.16 1.70
C PHE A 4 25.56 -18.00 1.60
N GLU A 5 25.01 -16.86 2.05
CA GLU A 5 23.55 -16.63 2.09
C GLU A 5 22.92 -16.60 0.71
N ALA A 6 23.61 -16.05 -0.30
CA ALA A 6 23.10 -16.05 -1.67
C ALA A 6 22.88 -17.46 -2.25
N LEU A 7 23.56 -18.49 -1.73
CA LEU A 7 23.42 -19.86 -2.20
C LEU A 7 22.12 -20.52 -1.71
N THR A 8 21.58 -20.09 -0.56
CA THR A 8 20.38 -20.69 0.06
C THR A 8 19.20 -19.74 0.10
N PHE A 9 19.42 -18.42 -0.07
CA PHE A 9 18.38 -17.40 -0.05
C PHE A 9 17.26 -17.70 -1.05
N ASN A 10 17.62 -18.07 -2.29
CA ASN A 10 16.64 -18.30 -3.35
C ASN A 10 15.72 -19.51 -3.09
N ILE A 11 16.05 -20.38 -2.13
CA ILE A 11 15.21 -21.52 -1.75
C ILE A 11 13.87 -21.03 -1.17
N HIS A 12 13.89 -19.92 -0.42
CA HIS A 12 12.71 -19.38 0.26
C HIS A 12 12.37 -17.94 -0.16
N GLY A 13 13.37 -17.11 -0.43
CA GLY A 13 13.21 -15.68 -0.73
C GLY A 13 13.16 -15.32 -2.21
N GLY A 14 13.56 -16.22 -3.12
CA GLY A 14 13.74 -15.90 -4.54
C GLY A 14 12.44 -15.48 -5.25
N PHE A 15 11.33 -16.16 -4.93
CA PHE A 15 10.01 -15.80 -5.48
C PHE A 15 9.58 -14.40 -5.02
N LEU A 16 9.65 -14.13 -3.72
CA LEU A 16 9.27 -12.83 -3.16
C LEU A 16 10.19 -11.70 -3.61
N GLU A 17 11.49 -11.96 -3.79
CA GLU A 17 12.41 -10.98 -4.36
C GLU A 17 11.99 -10.60 -5.78
N ALA A 18 11.63 -11.58 -6.61
CA ALA A 18 11.17 -11.33 -7.97
C ALA A 18 9.88 -10.48 -7.98
N ILE A 19 8.93 -10.78 -7.09
CA ILE A 19 7.69 -10.00 -6.92
C ILE A 19 8.00 -8.56 -6.52
N VAL A 20 8.85 -8.33 -5.50
CA VAL A 20 9.24 -6.99 -5.05
C VAL A 20 9.92 -6.21 -6.16
N ARG A 21 10.82 -6.85 -6.93
CA ARG A 21 11.47 -6.22 -8.08
C ARG A 21 10.47 -5.90 -9.20
N GLY A 22 9.44 -6.73 -9.38
CA GLY A 22 8.30 -6.47 -10.26
C GLY A 22 7.53 -5.21 -9.84
N HIS A 23 7.12 -5.11 -8.57
CA HIS A 23 6.47 -3.91 -8.03
C HIS A 23 7.34 -2.65 -8.14
N ARG A 24 8.67 -2.79 -7.99
CA ARG A 24 9.59 -1.67 -8.20
C ARG A 24 9.58 -1.20 -9.66
N ALA A 25 9.50 -2.12 -10.62
CA ALA A 25 9.51 -1.78 -12.04
C ALA A 25 8.24 -1.05 -12.48
N SER A 26 7.13 -1.21 -11.75
CA SER A 26 5.87 -0.52 -12.01
C SER A 26 5.73 0.84 -11.32
N LEU A 27 6.75 1.30 -10.59
CA LEU A 27 6.76 2.66 -10.05
C LEU A 27 6.71 3.68 -11.18
N LEU A 28 5.91 4.73 -10.98
CA LEU A 28 5.77 5.81 -11.94
C LEU A 28 7.13 6.41 -12.29
N THR A 29 7.36 6.54 -13.59
CA THR A 29 8.58 7.11 -14.14
C THR A 29 8.49 8.63 -14.20
N ALA A 30 9.62 9.30 -14.46
CA ALA A 30 9.63 10.75 -14.67
C ALA A 30 8.69 11.18 -15.83
N ALA A 31 8.52 10.34 -16.86
CA ALA A 31 7.61 10.62 -17.95
C ALA A 31 6.14 10.59 -17.48
N ASP A 32 5.77 9.64 -16.63
CA ASP A 32 4.42 9.54 -16.07
C ASP A 32 4.09 10.75 -15.21
N TYR A 33 5.02 11.18 -14.36
CA TYR A 33 4.85 12.41 -13.56
C TYR A 33 4.71 13.66 -14.43
N ASN A 34 5.46 13.77 -15.53
CA ASN A 34 5.32 14.90 -16.46
C ASN A 34 3.93 14.94 -17.11
N ASN A 35 3.34 13.79 -17.45
CA ASN A 35 1.98 13.72 -17.97
C ASN A 35 0.95 14.11 -16.92
N LEU A 36 1.11 13.64 -15.67
CA LEU A 36 0.21 13.97 -14.56
C LEU A 36 0.21 15.48 -14.25
N CYS A 37 1.36 16.15 -14.33
CA CYS A 37 1.46 17.61 -14.15
C CYS A 37 0.70 18.42 -15.20
N GLN A 38 0.39 17.83 -16.36
CA GLN A 38 -0.32 18.50 -17.46
C GLN A 38 -1.84 18.25 -17.41
N CYS A 39 -2.33 17.43 -16.48
CA CYS A 39 -3.75 17.15 -16.32
C CYS A 39 -4.50 18.38 -15.78
N GLU A 40 -5.67 18.68 -16.35
CA GLU A 40 -6.51 19.80 -15.92
C GLU A 40 -7.66 19.32 -15.00
N THR A 41 -8.06 18.05 -15.13
CA THR A 41 -9.17 17.46 -14.38
C THR A 41 -8.79 16.15 -13.68
N LEU A 42 -9.60 15.74 -12.71
CA LEU A 42 -9.42 14.44 -12.04
C LEU A 42 -9.72 13.25 -12.98
N ASP A 43 -10.56 13.45 -13.99
CA ASP A 43 -10.82 12.44 -15.01
C ASP A 43 -9.58 12.22 -15.90
N ASP A 44 -8.82 13.29 -16.21
CA ASP A 44 -7.53 13.16 -16.92
C ASP A 44 -6.50 12.38 -16.09
N ILE A 45 -6.41 12.69 -14.79
CA ILE A 45 -5.54 11.95 -13.86
C ILE A 45 -5.93 10.48 -13.83
N LYS A 46 -7.23 10.18 -13.69
CA LYS A 46 -7.74 8.80 -13.72
C LYS A 46 -7.39 8.11 -15.03
N MET A 47 -7.54 8.79 -16.17
CA MET A 47 -7.19 8.25 -17.49
C MET A 47 -5.71 7.90 -17.58
N HIS A 48 -4.82 8.80 -17.18
CA HIS A 48 -3.37 8.56 -17.19
C HIS A 48 -2.95 7.45 -16.22
N LEU A 49 -3.48 7.44 -14.99
CA LEU A 49 -3.23 6.36 -14.03
C LEU A 49 -3.80 5.02 -14.50
N SER A 50 -4.87 5.03 -15.30
CA SER A 50 -5.45 3.80 -15.86
C SER A 50 -4.56 3.11 -16.90
N ALA A 51 -3.61 3.83 -17.48
CA ALA A 51 -2.59 3.27 -18.36
C ALA A 51 -1.41 2.63 -17.60
N THR A 52 -1.43 2.69 -16.26
CA THR A 52 -0.42 2.12 -15.37
C THR A 52 -1.01 0.96 -14.56
N GLU A 53 -0.21 0.35 -13.68
CA GLU A 53 -0.68 -0.72 -12.77
C GLU A 53 -1.78 -0.29 -11.79
N TYR A 54 -2.09 1.00 -11.67
CA TYR A 54 -3.22 1.49 -10.87
C TYR A 54 -4.58 1.31 -11.56
N GLY A 55 -4.62 1.00 -12.86
CA GLY A 55 -5.87 0.91 -13.63
C GLY A 55 -6.96 0.03 -13.04
N PRO A 56 -6.68 -1.23 -12.64
CA PRO A 56 -7.70 -2.11 -12.06
C PRO A 56 -8.40 -1.54 -10.82
N TYR A 57 -7.72 -0.68 -10.05
CA TYR A 57 -8.25 -0.09 -8.82
C TYR A 57 -9.09 1.17 -9.07
N LEU A 58 -8.92 1.83 -10.22
CA LEU A 58 -9.59 3.09 -10.54
C LEU A 58 -10.69 2.95 -11.59
N GLN A 59 -10.67 1.89 -12.41
CA GLN A 59 -11.59 1.70 -13.54
C GLN A 59 -13.08 1.83 -13.15
N ASN A 60 -13.47 1.24 -12.01
CA ASN A 60 -14.88 1.17 -11.58
C ASN A 60 -15.36 2.39 -10.77
N GLU A 61 -14.51 3.38 -10.50
CA GLU A 61 -14.91 4.54 -9.70
C GLU A 61 -15.84 5.48 -10.50
N PRO A 62 -17.07 5.72 -10.03
CA PRO A 62 -18.04 6.57 -10.74
C PRO A 62 -17.68 8.06 -10.60
N SER A 63 -18.12 8.87 -11.57
CA SER A 63 -18.05 10.34 -11.48
C SER A 63 -19.17 10.87 -10.57
N PRO A 64 -18.96 11.98 -9.81
CA PRO A 64 -17.75 12.79 -9.77
C PRO A 64 -16.63 12.15 -8.93
N LEU A 65 -15.40 12.19 -9.44
CA LEU A 65 -14.23 11.74 -8.70
C LEU A 65 -13.82 12.76 -7.63
N HIS A 66 -13.38 12.24 -6.50
CA HIS A 66 -12.78 13.01 -5.41
C HIS A 66 -11.32 12.61 -5.21
N THR A 67 -10.49 13.57 -4.79
CA THR A 67 -9.07 13.34 -4.53
C THR A 67 -8.86 12.30 -3.43
N THR A 68 -9.72 12.27 -2.41
CA THR A 68 -9.69 11.28 -1.33
C THR A 68 -9.89 9.87 -1.87
N THR A 69 -10.85 9.67 -2.78
CA THR A 69 -11.11 8.37 -3.41
C THR A 69 -9.90 7.85 -4.19
N ILE A 70 -9.20 8.71 -4.93
CA ILE A 70 -7.99 8.31 -5.67
C ILE A 70 -6.90 7.85 -4.68
N VAL A 71 -6.67 8.63 -3.61
CA VAL A 71 -5.69 8.28 -2.59
C VAL A 71 -6.06 6.95 -1.94
N GLU A 72 -7.31 6.78 -1.51
CA GLU A 72 -7.80 5.54 -0.89
C GLU A 72 -7.58 4.33 -1.80
N LYS A 73 -7.94 4.41 -3.08
CA LYS A 73 -7.80 3.28 -4.03
C LYS A 73 -6.34 2.96 -4.33
N CYS A 74 -5.48 3.97 -4.48
CA CYS A 74 -4.04 3.77 -4.64
C CYS A 74 -3.38 3.19 -3.38
N THR A 75 -3.81 3.62 -2.19
CA THR A 75 -3.37 3.03 -0.93
C THR A 75 -3.84 1.59 -0.81
N LEU A 76 -5.08 1.27 -1.18
CA LEU A 76 -5.60 -0.10 -1.15
C LEU A 76 -4.76 -1.04 -2.02
N LYS A 77 -4.34 -0.61 -3.23
CA LYS A 77 -3.41 -1.38 -4.05
C LYS A 77 -2.13 -1.75 -3.31
N LEU A 78 -1.49 -0.78 -2.67
CA LEU A 78 -0.28 -1.01 -1.88
C LEU A 78 -0.54 -2.01 -0.75
N VAL A 79 -1.65 -1.86 -0.04
CA VAL A 79 -2.02 -2.74 1.07
C VAL A 79 -2.25 -4.18 0.59
N ASP A 80 -2.95 -4.36 -0.52
CA ASP A 80 -3.25 -5.67 -1.09
C ASP A 80 -1.96 -6.37 -1.57
N GLU A 81 -1.09 -5.66 -2.29
CA GLU A 81 0.22 -6.17 -2.72
C GLU A 81 1.09 -6.58 -1.50
N TYR A 82 1.10 -5.74 -0.46
CA TYR A 82 1.85 -6.02 0.76
C TYR A 82 1.31 -7.24 1.51
N LYS A 83 -0.01 -7.37 1.65
CA LYS A 83 -0.65 -8.53 2.29
C LYS A 83 -0.38 -9.82 1.49
N GLN A 84 -0.43 -9.75 0.16
CA GLN A 84 -0.08 -10.89 -0.68
C GLN A 84 1.36 -11.35 -0.47
N MET A 85 2.31 -10.40 -0.36
CA MET A 85 3.70 -10.73 -0.04
C MET A 85 3.82 -11.37 1.34
N LEU A 86 3.16 -10.80 2.36
CA LEU A 86 3.20 -11.33 3.73
C LEU A 86 2.66 -12.77 3.81
N CYS A 87 1.56 -13.07 3.11
CA CYS A 87 0.97 -14.41 3.06
C CYS A 87 1.89 -15.48 2.45
N GLN A 88 2.84 -15.08 1.60
CA GLN A 88 3.80 -15.97 0.94
C GLN A 88 5.17 -15.97 1.63
N ALA A 89 5.37 -15.09 2.62
CA ALA A 89 6.61 -14.99 3.36
C ALA A 89 6.70 -16.09 4.41
N THR A 90 7.91 -16.63 4.56
CA THR A 90 8.26 -17.58 5.62
C THR A 90 9.30 -16.95 6.53
N GLU A 91 9.48 -17.51 7.73
CA GLU A 91 10.50 -17.02 8.65
C GLU A 91 11.90 -17.11 8.00
N PRO A 92 12.75 -16.09 8.18
CA PRO A 92 12.58 -14.91 9.06
C PRO A 92 11.92 -13.69 8.38
N LEU A 93 11.58 -13.78 7.08
CA LEU A 93 11.07 -12.65 6.31
C LEU A 93 9.65 -12.25 6.75
N SER A 94 8.79 -13.20 7.10
CA SER A 94 7.45 -12.90 7.62
C SER A 94 7.51 -12.00 8.86
N THR A 95 8.35 -12.35 9.84
CA THR A 95 8.57 -11.55 11.05
C THR A 95 9.10 -10.15 10.73
N PHE A 96 10.01 -10.04 9.75
CA PHE A 96 10.52 -8.74 9.32
C PHE A 96 9.42 -7.87 8.71
N LEU A 97 8.55 -8.44 7.87
CA LEU A 97 7.42 -7.73 7.30
C LEU A 97 6.41 -7.34 8.39
N GLU A 98 6.09 -8.22 9.34
CA GLU A 98 5.25 -7.88 10.49
C GLU A 98 5.80 -6.67 11.27
N TYR A 99 7.11 -6.60 11.52
CA TYR A 99 7.71 -5.45 12.19
C TYR A 99 7.50 -4.11 11.45
N ILE A 100 7.44 -4.13 10.11
CA ILE A 100 7.15 -2.91 9.33
C ILE A 100 5.72 -2.42 9.60
N THR A 101 4.76 -3.33 9.80
CA THR A 101 3.37 -2.96 10.08
C THR A 101 3.20 -2.27 11.45
N TYR A 102 4.11 -2.51 12.40
CA TYR A 102 4.01 -1.99 13.76
C TYR A 102 4.02 -0.45 13.81
N GLY A 103 4.72 0.21 12.87
CA GLY A 103 4.66 1.67 12.75
C GLY A 103 3.23 2.16 12.54
N HIS A 104 2.51 1.55 11.59
CA HIS A 104 1.12 1.86 11.32
C HIS A 104 0.19 1.48 12.47
N MET A 105 0.48 0.39 13.19
CA MET A 105 -0.30 0.00 14.38
C MET A 105 -0.18 1.04 15.50
N ILE A 106 1.03 1.55 15.74
CA ILE A 106 1.28 2.60 16.74
C ILE A 106 0.51 3.86 16.37
N ASP A 107 0.59 4.31 15.11
CA ASP A 107 -0.13 5.50 14.64
C ASP A 107 -1.65 5.34 14.79
N ASN A 108 -2.18 4.16 14.46
CA ASN A 108 -3.60 3.86 14.63
C ASN A 108 -4.03 3.88 16.10
N VAL A 109 -3.21 3.33 17.01
CA VAL A 109 -3.50 3.39 18.47
C VAL A 109 -3.50 4.83 18.96
N VAL A 110 -2.53 5.63 18.55
CA VAL A 110 -2.47 7.05 18.93
C VAL A 110 -3.71 7.80 18.42
N LEU A 111 -4.13 7.53 17.18
CA LEU A 111 -5.34 8.13 16.59
C LEU A 111 -6.60 7.76 17.38
N ILE A 112 -6.77 6.48 17.75
CA ILE A 112 -7.93 6.01 18.50
C ILE A 112 -7.94 6.60 19.91
N VAL A 113 -6.80 6.57 20.62
CA VAL A 113 -6.70 7.10 21.99
C VAL A 113 -6.95 8.61 22.01
N THR A 114 -6.35 9.36 21.08
CA THR A 114 -6.58 10.81 21.01
C THR A 114 -8.01 11.14 20.58
N GLY A 115 -8.60 10.40 19.65
CA GLY A 115 -9.97 10.61 19.19
C GLY A 115 -11.01 10.32 20.28
N THR A 116 -10.84 9.24 21.04
CA THR A 116 -11.73 8.87 22.15
C THR A 116 -11.64 9.86 23.32
N LEU A 117 -10.45 10.43 23.59
CA LEU A 117 -10.30 11.52 24.57
C LEU A 117 -11.09 12.78 24.20
N HIS A 118 -11.34 13.02 22.91
CA HIS A 118 -12.18 14.11 22.42
C HIS A 118 -13.63 13.68 22.16
N GLU A 119 -14.06 12.56 22.73
CA GLU A 119 -15.44 12.03 22.63
C GLU A 119 -15.91 11.79 21.19
N ARG A 120 -14.97 11.50 20.26
CA ARG A 120 -15.32 11.09 18.89
C ARG A 120 -15.78 9.64 18.85
N ASP A 121 -16.68 9.36 17.92
CA ASP A 121 -17.15 8.00 17.69
C ASP A 121 -16.03 7.10 17.17
N VAL A 122 -15.94 5.88 17.73
CA VAL A 122 -14.87 4.93 17.41
C VAL A 122 -14.99 4.41 15.98
N GLN A 123 -16.20 4.27 15.43
CA GLN A 123 -16.37 3.81 14.04
C GLN A 123 -15.83 4.87 13.06
N GLU A 124 -16.11 6.15 13.32
CA GLU A 124 -15.55 7.25 12.50
C GLU A 124 -14.01 7.30 12.56
N LEU A 125 -13.42 6.94 13.72
CA LEU A 125 -11.96 6.87 13.87
C LEU A 125 -11.38 5.66 13.12
N LEU A 126 -12.07 4.52 13.14
CA LEU A 126 -11.63 3.30 12.44
C LEU A 126 -11.60 3.49 10.92
N GLU A 127 -12.54 4.26 10.35
CA GLU A 127 -12.52 4.63 8.93
C GLU A 127 -11.28 5.44 8.52
N LYS A 128 -10.60 6.08 9.49
CA LYS A 128 -9.39 6.88 9.27
C LYS A 128 -8.10 6.14 9.59
N CYS A 129 -8.19 4.92 10.13
CA CYS A 129 -7.02 4.10 10.43
C CYS A 129 -6.35 3.59 9.16
N HIS A 130 -5.02 3.49 9.20
CA HIS A 130 -4.25 2.93 8.09
C HIS A 130 -4.48 1.41 8.00
N PRO A 131 -4.86 0.84 6.85
CA PRO A 131 -5.28 -0.57 6.77
C PRO A 131 -4.19 -1.61 7.06
N LEU A 132 -2.91 -1.26 6.95
CA LEU A 132 -1.79 -2.12 7.37
C LEU A 132 -1.61 -2.23 8.88
N GLY A 133 -2.12 -1.25 9.64
CA GLY A 133 -2.00 -1.21 11.09
C GLY A 133 -3.26 -1.67 11.81
N MET A 134 -4.15 -2.39 11.11
CA MET A 134 -5.38 -2.90 11.71
C MET A 134 -5.06 -4.13 12.56
N PHE A 135 -5.63 -4.18 13.75
CA PHE A 135 -5.53 -5.32 14.64
C PHE A 135 -6.51 -6.39 14.14
N ASP A 136 -6.01 -7.61 13.89
CA ASP A 136 -6.89 -8.75 13.64
C ASP A 136 -7.80 -8.98 14.86
N ARG A 137 -9.03 -9.41 14.59
CA ARG A 137 -10.01 -9.81 15.61
C ARG A 137 -9.70 -11.18 16.19
#